data_AF-A0A7C4JJT0-F1
#
_entry.id   AF-A0A7C4JJT0-F1
#
_cell.length_a   1.000
_cell.length_b   1.000
_cell.length_c   1.000
_cell.angle_alpha   90.00
_cell.angle_beta   90.00
_cell.angle_gamma   90.00
#
_symmetry.space_group_name_H-M   'P 1'
#
loop_
_entity.id
_entity.type
_entity.pdbx_description
1 polymer ?
#
loop_
_entity_poly.entity_id
_entity_poly.type
_entity_poly.pdbx_seq_one_letter_code
_entity_poly.pdbx_strand_id
1 'polypeptide(L)'
;MPGNRSQCCFIDRVRQGDLEKIATMIFDEWLKDPDKESFSVVDRLATTVSHEVAKFALYEVVRVVERSEQYRDVYWTVNNLISGLDCETHREEALDKCKNIALLALSMRFKREGG
;
A
#
# COMPACT_ATOMS: atom_id res chain seq x y z
N MET A 1 -13.65 28.28 -20.02
CA MET A 1 -14.09 27.85 -18.67
C MET A 1 -12.97 27.01 -18.07
N PRO A 2 -12.37 27.39 -16.93
CA PRO A 2 -11.41 26.51 -16.28
C PRO A 2 -12.18 25.31 -15.72
N GLY A 3 -11.82 24.11 -16.18
CA GLY A 3 -12.44 22.87 -15.75
C GLY A 3 -12.34 22.75 -14.23
N ASN A 4 -13.50 22.67 -13.59
CA ASN A 4 -13.61 22.36 -12.18
C ASN A 4 -12.96 20.98 -11.98
N ARG A 5 -11.72 20.93 -11.49
CA ARG A 5 -11.12 19.68 -11.01
C ARG A 5 -11.84 19.32 -9.71
N SER A 6 -13.06 18.80 -9.85
CA SER A 6 -13.78 18.16 -8.76
C SER A 6 -12.82 17.13 -8.16
N GLN A 7 -12.42 17.35 -6.91
CA GLN A 7 -11.40 16.55 -6.25
C GLN A 7 -11.92 15.11 -6.10
N CYS A 8 -11.51 14.19 -6.99
CA CYS A 8 -12.04 12.81 -7.02
C CYS A 8 -11.43 11.91 -5.92
N CYS A 9 -10.21 12.20 -5.46
CA CYS A 9 -9.50 11.51 -4.39
C CYS A 9 -8.34 12.38 -3.86
N PHE A 10 -7.60 11.91 -2.84
CA PHE A 10 -6.44 12.62 -2.27
C PHE A 10 -5.12 11.87 -2.47
N ILE A 11 -5.01 11.07 -3.52
CA ILE A 11 -3.81 10.29 -3.82
C ILE A 11 -2.56 11.17 -4.02
N ASP A 12 -2.70 12.37 -4.59
CA ASP A 12 -1.64 13.37 -4.73
C ASP A 12 -1.05 13.82 -3.39
N ARG A 13 -1.81 13.65 -2.29
CA ARG A 13 -1.38 14.00 -0.94
C ARG A 13 -0.65 12.85 -0.24
N VAL A 14 -0.65 11.65 -0.81
CA VAL A 14 0.09 10.49 -0.31
C VAL A 14 1.57 10.66 -0.68
N ARG A 15 2.41 10.83 0.34
CA ARG A 15 3.84 11.08 0.21
C ARG A 15 4.64 9.79 0.37
N GLN A 16 5.91 9.84 -0.05
CA GLN A 16 6.83 8.71 0.07
C GLN A 16 6.93 8.16 1.50
N GLY A 17 7.00 9.04 2.52
CA GLY A 17 7.04 8.61 3.92
C GLY A 17 5.77 7.86 4.38
N ASP A 18 4.63 8.11 3.75
CA ASP A 18 3.39 7.38 4.04
C ASP A 18 3.43 5.96 3.43
N LEU A 19 4.04 5.83 2.24
CA LEU A 19 4.26 4.54 1.58
C LEU A 19 5.25 3.68 2.37
N GLU A 20 6.31 4.30 2.91
CA GLU A 20 7.30 3.64 3.76
C GLU A 20 6.67 3.06 5.02
N LYS A 21 5.73 3.78 5.66
CA LYS A 21 5.00 3.26 6.83
C LYS A 21 4.15 2.04 6.49
N ILE A 22 3.44 2.05 5.35
CA ILE A 22 2.71 0.86 4.88
C ILE A 22 3.69 -0.29 4.63
N ALA A 23 4.83 -0.01 3.99
CA ALA A 23 5.84 -1.02 3.70
C ALA A 23 6.44 -1.63 4.98
N THR A 24 6.73 -0.82 5.99
CA THR A 24 7.19 -1.28 7.32
C THR A 24 6.14 -2.18 7.97
N MET A 25 4.88 -1.77 7.97
CA MET A 25 3.79 -2.59 8.48
C MET A 25 3.67 -3.92 7.73
N ILE A 26 3.76 -3.90 6.39
CA ILE A 26 3.73 -5.12 5.58
C ILE A 26 4.92 -6.04 5.94
N PHE A 27 6.11 -5.47 6.10
CA PHE A 27 7.26 -6.23 6.54
C PHE A 27 7.03 -6.88 7.91
N ASP A 28 6.62 -6.10 8.92
CA ASP A 28 6.43 -6.58 10.28
C ASP A 28 5.38 -7.70 10.40
N GLU A 29 4.30 -7.62 9.62
CA GLU A 29 3.14 -8.51 9.76
C GLU A 29 3.15 -9.70 8.79
N TRP A 30 3.86 -9.61 7.66
CA TRP A 30 3.88 -10.67 6.64
C TRP A 30 5.26 -11.21 6.27
N LEU A 31 6.35 -10.44 6.43
CA LEU A 31 7.67 -10.84 5.91
C LEU A 31 8.74 -11.03 6.99
N LYS A 32 8.51 -10.51 8.20
CA LYS A 32 9.52 -10.51 9.26
C LYS A 32 9.72 -11.88 9.89
N ASP A 33 8.68 -12.67 10.09
CA ASP A 33 8.81 -13.99 10.71
C ASP A 33 8.99 -15.05 9.61
N PRO A 34 10.19 -15.66 9.42
CA PRO A 34 10.41 -16.64 8.35
C PRO A 34 9.48 -17.86 8.45
N ASP A 35 9.09 -18.24 9.66
CA ASP A 35 8.22 -19.39 9.90
C ASP A 35 6.74 -19.11 9.56
N LYS A 36 6.39 -17.82 9.39
CA LYS A 36 5.02 -17.35 9.06
C LYS A 36 5.00 -16.45 7.82
N GLU A 37 6.09 -16.43 7.06
CA GLU A 37 6.24 -15.53 5.92
C GLU A 37 5.15 -15.79 4.88
N SER A 38 4.53 -14.71 4.40
CA SER A 38 3.53 -14.77 3.35
C SER A 38 3.69 -13.61 2.37
N PHE A 39 3.97 -13.95 1.11
CA PHE A 39 4.09 -12.96 0.04
C PHE A 39 2.73 -12.53 -0.54
N SER A 40 1.61 -13.05 -0.03
CA SER A 40 0.30 -12.86 -0.66
C SER A 40 -0.09 -11.38 -0.84
N VAL A 41 0.12 -10.53 0.16
CA VAL A 41 -0.15 -9.08 0.06
C VAL A 41 0.86 -8.39 -0.86
N VAL A 42 2.14 -8.74 -0.73
CA VAL A 42 3.25 -8.17 -1.50
C VAL A 42 3.10 -8.47 -2.99
N ASP A 43 2.86 -9.72 -3.36
CA ASP A 43 2.72 -10.14 -4.75
C ASP A 43 1.54 -9.45 -5.42
N ARG A 44 0.41 -9.31 -4.70
CA ARG A 44 -0.77 -8.61 -5.23
C ARG A 44 -0.52 -7.11 -5.42
N LEU A 45 0.23 -6.48 -4.54
CA LEU A 45 0.64 -5.08 -4.67
C LEU A 45 1.74 -4.87 -5.72
N ALA A 46 2.64 -5.83 -5.93
CA ALA A 46 3.74 -5.75 -6.89
C ALA A 46 3.29 -6.04 -8.33
N THR A 47 2.48 -7.07 -8.51
CA THR A 47 2.05 -7.49 -9.85
C THR A 47 1.00 -6.56 -10.42
N THR A 48 0.13 -5.98 -9.57
CA THR A 48 -0.92 -5.02 -9.98
C THR A 48 -1.72 -5.46 -11.22
N VAL A 49 -1.94 -6.78 -11.37
CA VAL A 49 -2.61 -7.37 -12.56
C VAL A 49 -3.97 -6.70 -12.84
N SER A 50 -4.63 -6.21 -11.79
CA SER A 50 -5.71 -5.24 -11.89
C SER A 50 -5.78 -4.35 -10.65
N HIS A 51 -6.49 -3.23 -10.75
CA HIS A 51 -6.78 -2.36 -9.60
C HIS A 51 -7.59 -3.08 -8.52
N GLU A 52 -8.46 -4.02 -8.89
CA GLU A 52 -9.21 -4.82 -7.91
C GLU A 52 -8.30 -5.75 -7.11
N VAL A 53 -7.30 -6.37 -7.73
CA VAL A 53 -6.30 -7.20 -7.03
C VAL A 53 -5.50 -6.36 -6.02
N ALA A 54 -5.09 -5.15 -6.41
CA ALA A 54 -4.42 -4.22 -5.50
C ALA A 54 -5.35 -3.78 -4.35
N LYS A 55 -6.63 -3.50 -4.63
CA LYS A 55 -7.63 -3.16 -3.60
C LYS A 55 -7.80 -4.28 -2.58
N PHE A 56 -7.88 -5.55 -3.02
CA PHE A 56 -7.98 -6.68 -2.08
C PHE A 56 -6.79 -6.76 -1.13
N ALA A 57 -5.57 -6.52 -1.62
CA ALA A 57 -4.39 -6.46 -0.76
C ALA A 57 -4.45 -5.28 0.22
N LEU A 58 -4.91 -4.11 -0.22
CA LEU A 58 -5.11 -2.95 0.65
C LEU A 58 -6.21 -3.18 1.70
N TYR A 59 -7.25 -3.96 1.43
CA TYR A 59 -8.24 -4.33 2.44
C TYR A 59 -7.67 -5.23 3.53
N GLU A 60 -6.70 -6.09 3.20
CA GLU A 60 -5.97 -6.85 4.22
C GLU A 60 -5.11 -5.93 5.08
N VAL A 61 -4.47 -4.93 4.48
CA VAL A 61 -3.77 -3.87 5.21
C VAL A 61 -4.74 -3.13 6.16
N VAL A 62 -5.93 -2.73 5.69
CA VAL A 62 -6.95 -2.09 6.53
C VAL A 62 -7.29 -2.96 7.75
N ARG A 63 -7.51 -4.26 7.56
CA ARG A 63 -7.82 -5.18 8.68
C ARG A 63 -6.72 -5.23 9.74
N VAL A 64 -5.46 -5.09 9.34
CA VAL A 64 -4.33 -5.01 10.28
C VAL A 64 -4.29 -3.67 11.01
N VAL A 65 -4.52 -2.58 10.28
CA VAL A 65 -4.55 -1.24 10.84
C VAL A 65 -5.68 -1.08 11.87
N GLU A 66 -6.85 -1.66 11.60
CA GLU A 66 -8.01 -1.58 12.51
C GLU A 66 -7.85 -2.40 13.80
N ARG A 67 -7.01 -3.45 13.79
CA ARG A 67 -6.76 -4.29 14.97
C ARG A 67 -5.56 -3.86 15.82
N SER A 68 -4.73 -2.94 15.34
CA SER A 68 -3.46 -2.56 16.00
C SER A 68 -3.26 -1.05 16.05
N GLU A 69 -3.25 -0.48 17.27
CA GLU A 69 -3.06 0.96 17.47
C GLU A 69 -1.74 1.49 16.92
N GLN A 70 -0.72 0.64 16.81
CA GLN A 70 0.61 1.01 16.33
C GLN A 70 0.64 1.47 14.86
N TYR A 71 -0.39 1.10 14.08
CA TYR A 71 -0.49 1.43 12.65
C TYR A 71 -1.63 2.40 12.34
N ARG A 72 -2.23 3.03 13.36
CA ARG A 72 -3.41 3.90 13.17
C ARG A 72 -3.17 5.04 12.18
N ASP A 73 -1.95 5.54 12.10
CA ASP A 73 -1.55 6.60 11.18
C ASP A 73 -1.46 6.14 9.72
N VAL A 74 -1.39 4.84 9.46
CA VAL A 74 -1.45 4.23 8.12
C VAL A 74 -2.87 4.24 7.53
N TYR A 75 -3.90 4.29 8.38
CA TYR A 75 -5.30 4.18 7.98
C TYR A 75 -5.70 5.21 6.91
N TRP A 76 -5.27 6.46 7.09
CA TRP A 76 -5.59 7.51 6.13
C TRP A 76 -4.97 7.21 4.76
N THR A 77 -3.71 6.78 4.74
CA THR A 77 -2.97 6.50 3.51
C THR A 77 -3.57 5.34 2.73
N VAL A 78 -3.88 4.23 3.40
CA VAL A 78 -4.46 3.05 2.74
C VAL A 78 -5.84 3.37 2.14
N ASN A 79 -6.67 4.15 2.83
CA ASN A 79 -7.97 4.56 2.30
C ASN A 79 -7.84 5.47 1.08
N ASN A 80 -6.83 6.33 1.03
CA ASN A 80 -6.57 7.18 -0.13
C ASN A 80 -6.00 6.39 -1.32
N LEU A 81 -5.23 5.33 -1.07
CA LEU A 81 -4.82 4.40 -2.11
C LEU A 81 -6.02 3.66 -2.70
N ILE A 82 -6.91 3.12 -1.86
CA ILE A 82 -8.15 2.47 -2.30
C ILE A 82 -9.01 3.44 -3.13
N SER A 83 -9.23 4.65 -2.61
CA SER A 83 -9.98 5.70 -3.33
C SER A 83 -9.29 6.11 -4.65
N GLY A 84 -7.96 6.11 -4.68
CA GLY A 84 -7.17 6.37 -5.88
C GLY A 84 -7.35 5.30 -6.95
N LEU A 85 -7.43 4.03 -6.55
CA LEU A 85 -7.69 2.90 -7.46
C LEU A 85 -9.09 2.94 -8.09
N ASP A 86 -10.07 3.48 -7.36
CA ASP A 86 -11.43 3.71 -7.86
C ASP A 86 -11.55 4.96 -8.76
N CYS A 87 -10.65 5.94 -8.65
CA CYS A 87 -10.67 7.12 -9.53
C CYS A 87 -9.94 6.84 -10.85
N GLU A 88 -10.67 6.81 -11.96
CA GLU A 88 -10.10 6.59 -13.31
C GLU A 88 -8.96 7.56 -13.67
N THR A 89 -9.01 8.79 -13.15
CA THR A 89 -7.98 9.81 -13.40
C THR A 89 -6.65 9.50 -12.72
N HIS A 90 -6.65 8.92 -11.52
CA HIS A 90 -5.43 8.70 -10.73
C HIS A 90 -5.14 7.21 -10.46
N ARG A 91 -5.88 6.30 -11.09
CA ARG A 91 -5.73 4.85 -10.91
C ARG A 91 -4.30 4.40 -11.16
N GLU A 92 -3.68 4.85 -12.25
CA GLU A 92 -2.29 4.50 -12.58
C GLU A 92 -1.30 4.98 -11.52
N GLU A 93 -1.45 6.21 -11.03
CA GLU A 93 -0.63 6.72 -9.93
C GLU A 93 -0.81 5.88 -8.65
N ALA A 94 -2.05 5.50 -8.32
CA ALA A 94 -2.33 4.65 -7.16
C ALA A 94 -1.70 3.25 -7.32
N LEU A 95 -1.76 2.66 -8.52
CA LEU A 95 -1.10 1.38 -8.84
C LEU A 95 0.42 1.48 -8.69
N ASP A 96 1.03 2.56 -9.17
CA ASP A 96 2.48 2.75 -9.04
C ASP A 96 2.90 2.93 -7.58
N LYS A 97 2.10 3.63 -6.76
CA LYS A 97 2.33 3.68 -5.31
C LYS A 97 2.19 2.31 -4.65
N CYS A 98 1.24 1.46 -5.07
CA CYS A 98 1.13 0.07 -4.60
C CYS A 98 2.38 -0.76 -4.93
N LYS A 99 2.92 -0.66 -6.15
CA LYS A 99 4.17 -1.35 -6.53
C LYS A 99 5.34 -0.87 -5.67
N ASN A 100 5.43 0.44 -5.44
CA ASN A 100 6.48 1.03 -4.61
C ASN A 100 6.43 0.49 -3.16
N ILE A 101 5.25 0.42 -2.56
CA ILE A 101 5.06 -0.20 -1.23
C ILE A 101 5.60 -1.64 -1.20
N ALA A 102 5.25 -2.45 -2.19
CA ALA A 102 5.71 -3.84 -2.27
C ALA A 102 7.24 -3.95 -2.39
N LEU A 103 7.85 -3.12 -3.25
CA LEU A 103 9.30 -3.08 -3.43
C LEU A 103 10.03 -2.63 -2.16
N LEU A 104 9.50 -1.64 -1.44
CA LEU A 104 10.06 -1.18 -0.17
C LEU A 104 10.02 -2.29 0.89
N ALA A 105 8.89 -2.99 1.02
CA ALA A 105 8.74 -4.08 1.98
C ALA A 105 9.71 -5.24 1.67
N LEU A 106 9.81 -5.65 0.40
CA LEU A 106 10.78 -6.66 -0.05
C LEU A 106 12.23 -6.23 0.21
N SER A 107 12.54 -4.95 0.00
CA SER A 107 13.88 -4.41 0.27
C SER A 107 14.25 -4.51 1.75
N MET A 108 13.29 -4.34 2.68
CA MET A 108 13.51 -4.52 4.11
C MET A 108 13.81 -5.99 4.45
N ARG A 109 13.09 -6.93 3.84
CA ARG A 109 13.35 -8.37 3.97
C ARG A 109 14.75 -8.75 3.52
N PHE A 110 15.16 -8.35 2.31
CA PHE A 110 16.49 -8.69 1.78
C PHE A 110 17.64 -8.10 2.60
N LYS A 111 17.49 -6.88 3.11
CA LYS A 111 18.50 -6.27 4.00
C LYS A 111 18.72 -7.06 5.29
N ARG A 112 17.70 -7.77 5.78
CA ARG A 112 17.82 -8.64 6.95
C ARG A 112 18.49 -9.96 6.65
N GLU A 113 18.28 -10.54 5.47
CA GLU A 113 18.94 -11.79 5.07
C GLU A 113 20.43 -11.60 4.75
N GLY A 114 20.82 -10.39 4.31
CA GLY A 114 22.19 -10.07 3.93
C GLY A 114 23.10 -9.51 5.03
N GLY A 115 22.62 -9.39 6.27
CA GLY A 115 23.36 -8.87 7.42
C GLY A 115 23.41 -9.88 8.56
#